data_AF-A0A1D8CZK3-F1
#
_entry.id   AF-A0A1D8CZK3-F1
#
_cell.length_a   1.000
_cell.length_b   1.000
_cell.length_c   1.000
_cell.angle_alpha   90.00
_cell.angle_beta   90.00
_cell.angle_gamma   90.00
#
_symmetry.space_group_name_H-M   'P 1'
#
loop_
_entity.id
_entity.type
_entity.pdbx_description
1 polymer ?
#
loop_
_entity_poly.entity_id
_entity_poly.type
_entity_poly.pdbx_seq_one_letter_code
_entity_poly.pdbx_strand_id
1 'polypeptide(L)'
;MPSRYIIDTSVLIRFPQILSRAGNRKLVIPESVLEELSFRNKGSKWSDVSELIKSSLSAGVKIVKAPDSINGEIIASDSHAQLLSGADFDIARIANNYAEQLGSDAPCVVTDDKALAYFLSTRNIKSISGSEFIGGSKEESLNQDLEDQADKVVASQKRYLITSFVLGILASLAGNLVYSNIALLVSTISVWGTMVGLPILGLGLFWYREKFRLSYGAFEFCVGLIMSYYVFFPKFNYSGIGFSEGIQILGGLYVMVRGLDNIGKGVDGTRFESFWKKVF
;
A
#
# COMPACT_ATOMS: atom_id res chain seq x y z
N MET A 1 -32.98 -1.40 2.07
CA MET A 1 -31.53 -1.36 2.37
C MET A 1 -30.91 -2.60 1.74
N PRO A 2 -29.69 -2.54 1.19
CA PRO A 2 -29.10 -3.71 0.54
C PRO A 2 -28.99 -4.87 1.54
N SER A 3 -29.25 -6.08 1.06
CA SER A 3 -29.34 -7.26 1.91
C SER A 3 -27.98 -7.65 2.49
N ARG A 4 -26.89 -7.38 1.76
CA ARG A 4 -25.50 -7.69 2.14
C ARG A 4 -24.53 -6.68 1.55
N TYR A 5 -23.44 -6.42 2.28
CA TYR A 5 -22.32 -5.62 1.81
C TYR A 5 -21.11 -6.50 1.57
N ILE A 6 -20.64 -6.59 0.31
CA ILE A 6 -19.45 -7.36 -0.06
C ILE A 6 -18.26 -6.42 -0.01
N ILE A 7 -17.24 -6.76 0.78
CA ILE A 7 -16.11 -5.89 1.06
C ILE A 7 -14.91 -6.28 0.18
N ASP A 8 -14.36 -5.29 -0.52
CA ASP A 8 -13.12 -5.39 -1.28
C ASP A 8 -11.87 -5.28 -0.37
N THR A 9 -10.78 -5.95 -0.76
CA THR A 9 -9.42 -5.81 -0.21
C THR A 9 -9.01 -4.36 -0.02
N SER A 10 -9.17 -3.53 -1.06
CA SER A 10 -8.70 -2.14 -1.06
C SER A 10 -9.37 -1.32 0.04
N VAL A 11 -10.67 -1.53 0.20
CA VAL A 11 -11.52 -0.89 1.20
C VAL A 11 -11.19 -1.39 2.60
N LEU A 12 -10.96 -2.69 2.78
CA LEU A 12 -10.64 -3.26 4.08
C LEU A 12 -9.30 -2.73 4.63
N ILE A 13 -8.30 -2.57 3.75
CA ILE A 13 -7.01 -1.96 4.12
C ILE A 13 -7.20 -0.48 4.44
N ARG A 14 -7.98 0.25 3.61
CA ARG A 14 -8.12 1.70 3.72
C ARG A 14 -9.02 2.15 4.87
N PHE A 15 -10.02 1.35 5.19
CA PHE A 15 -11.10 1.66 6.11
C PHE A 15 -11.44 0.43 6.98
N PRO A 16 -10.50 -0.06 7.81
CA PRO A 16 -10.75 -1.23 8.68
C PRO A 16 -11.95 -1.02 9.62
N GLN A 17 -12.30 0.24 9.92
CA GLN A 17 -13.47 0.63 10.71
C GLN A 17 -14.78 0.08 10.16
N ILE A 18 -14.86 -0.27 8.87
CA ILE A 18 -16.06 -0.88 8.28
C ILE A 18 -16.48 -2.14 9.03
N LEU A 19 -15.52 -2.90 9.57
CA LEU A 19 -15.80 -4.12 10.34
C LEU A 19 -16.51 -3.86 11.67
N SER A 20 -16.36 -2.66 12.27
CA SER A 20 -17.09 -2.28 13.49
C SER A 20 -18.62 -2.26 13.29
N ARG A 21 -19.09 -2.26 12.04
CA ARG A 21 -20.51 -2.26 11.67
C ARG A 21 -21.12 -3.66 11.52
N ALA A 22 -20.35 -4.72 11.73
CA ALA A 22 -20.80 -6.10 11.53
C ALA A 22 -22.08 -6.47 12.30
N GLY A 23 -22.32 -5.84 13.46
CA GLY A 23 -23.53 -6.08 14.27
C GLY A 23 -24.81 -5.51 13.66
N ASN A 24 -24.71 -4.43 12.87
CA ASN A 24 -25.87 -3.73 12.29
C ASN A 24 -26.03 -3.97 10.78
N ARG A 25 -24.95 -4.36 10.10
CA ARG A 25 -24.93 -4.61 8.66
C ARG A 25 -24.42 -6.01 8.38
N LYS A 26 -25.08 -6.69 7.43
CA LYS A 26 -24.65 -8.02 6.97
C LYS A 26 -23.42 -7.88 6.07
N LEU A 27 -22.24 -7.92 6.68
CA LEU A 27 -20.96 -7.83 5.96
C LEU A 27 -20.51 -9.20 5.45
N VAL A 28 -20.00 -9.22 4.23
CA VAL A 28 -19.45 -10.39 3.56
C VAL A 28 -18.02 -10.07 3.11
N ILE A 29 -17.08 -10.93 3.49
CA ILE A 29 -15.69 -10.87 3.02
C ILE A 29 -15.46 -12.07 2.09
N PRO A 30 -15.14 -11.83 0.81
CA PRO A 30 -14.72 -12.91 -0.09
C PRO A 30 -13.48 -13.64 0.40
N GLU A 31 -13.39 -14.94 0.17
CA GLU A 31 -12.17 -15.72 0.47
C GLU A 31 -10.97 -15.22 -0.34
N SER A 32 -11.19 -14.81 -1.60
CA SER A 32 -10.17 -14.21 -2.46
C SER A 32 -9.56 -12.93 -1.89
N VAL A 33 -10.33 -12.14 -1.14
CA VAL A 33 -9.83 -10.96 -0.41
C VAL A 33 -8.87 -11.36 0.71
N LEU A 34 -9.16 -12.46 1.41
CA LEU A 34 -8.27 -12.98 2.45
C LEU A 34 -6.98 -13.55 1.86
N GLU A 35 -7.08 -14.30 0.76
CA GLU A 35 -5.92 -14.81 0.04
C GLU A 35 -5.05 -13.65 -0.45
N GLU A 36 -5.63 -12.66 -1.10
CA GLU A 36 -4.94 -11.48 -1.59
C GLU A 36 -4.22 -10.72 -0.46
N LEU A 37 -4.89 -10.52 0.68
CA LEU A 37 -4.26 -9.89 1.84
C LEU A 37 -3.08 -10.71 2.39
N SER A 38 -3.19 -12.05 2.37
CA SER A 38 -2.12 -12.95 2.81
C SER A 38 -0.89 -12.89 1.90
N PHE A 39 -1.08 -12.72 0.58
CA PHE A 39 0.01 -12.57 -0.39
C PHE A 39 0.65 -11.17 -0.34
N ARG A 40 -0.16 -10.12 -0.17
CA ARG A 40 0.29 -8.73 -0.16
C ARG A 40 1.08 -8.35 1.11
N ASN A 41 0.78 -8.95 2.27
CA ASN A 41 1.39 -8.57 3.55
C ASN A 41 2.22 -9.71 4.18
N LYS A 42 3.41 -9.99 3.63
CA LYS A 42 4.44 -10.77 4.33
C LYS A 42 5.07 -9.92 5.46
N GLY A 43 4.42 -9.86 6.63
CA GLY A 43 4.95 -9.18 7.82
C GLY A 43 3.93 -8.96 8.94
N SER A 44 4.35 -8.32 10.04
CA SER A 44 3.51 -7.98 11.21
C SER A 44 2.29 -7.10 10.90
N LYS A 45 2.18 -6.56 9.68
CA LYS A 45 1.03 -5.76 9.23
C LYS A 45 -0.21 -6.63 8.96
N TRP A 46 -0.01 -7.89 8.57
CA TRP A 46 -1.10 -8.85 8.36
C TRP A 46 -1.68 -9.33 9.68
N SER A 47 -0.87 -9.47 10.74
CA SER A 47 -1.37 -9.97 12.02
C SER A 47 -2.48 -9.08 12.56
N ASP A 48 -2.30 -7.77 12.56
CA ASP A 48 -3.28 -6.82 13.11
C ASP A 48 -4.61 -6.86 12.33
N VAL A 49 -4.55 -6.88 10.99
CA VAL A 49 -5.75 -6.97 10.13
C VAL A 49 -6.42 -8.34 10.26
N SER A 50 -5.63 -9.42 10.31
CA SER A 50 -6.16 -10.78 10.47
C SER A 50 -6.84 -10.99 11.81
N GLU A 51 -6.32 -10.37 12.88
CA GLU A 51 -6.91 -10.40 14.22
C GLU A 51 -8.22 -9.62 14.25
N LEU A 52 -8.28 -8.46 13.59
CA LEU A 52 -9.52 -7.70 13.42
C LEU A 52 -10.56 -8.50 12.63
N ILE A 53 -10.17 -9.16 11.54
CA ILE A 53 -11.07 -10.02 10.76
C ILE A 53 -11.61 -11.15 11.62
N LYS A 54 -10.74 -11.88 12.35
CA LYS A 54 -11.15 -12.95 13.26
C LYS A 54 -12.15 -12.47 14.32
N SER A 55 -11.88 -11.31 14.93
CA SER A 55 -12.78 -10.69 15.90
C SER A 55 -14.11 -10.26 15.26
N SER A 56 -14.11 -9.88 13.98
CA SER A 56 -15.33 -9.51 13.28
C SER A 56 -16.24 -10.70 12.92
N LEU A 57 -15.68 -11.93 12.83
CA LEU A 57 -16.48 -13.14 12.54
C LEU A 57 -17.48 -13.44 13.67
N SER A 58 -17.08 -13.27 14.93
CA SER A 58 -17.98 -13.43 16.08
C SER A 58 -19.05 -12.33 16.14
N ALA A 59 -18.78 -11.17 15.53
CA ALA A 59 -19.71 -10.05 15.42
C ALA A 59 -20.68 -10.16 14.23
N GLY A 60 -20.60 -11.23 13.42
CA GLY A 60 -21.57 -11.51 12.35
C GLY A 60 -21.06 -11.35 10.91
N VAL A 61 -19.77 -11.05 10.72
CA VAL A 61 -19.15 -11.06 9.38
C VAL A 61 -19.11 -12.48 8.83
N LYS A 62 -19.45 -12.65 7.55
CA LYS A 62 -19.40 -13.95 6.86
C LYS A 62 -18.28 -13.99 5.83
N ILE A 63 -17.50 -15.06 5.84
CA ILE A 63 -16.55 -15.36 4.77
C ILE A 63 -17.27 -16.19 3.70
N VAL A 64 -17.12 -15.83 2.43
CA VAL A 64 -17.81 -16.47 1.32
C VAL A 64 -16.82 -16.79 0.20
N LYS A 65 -16.86 -18.03 -0.28
CA LYS A 65 -16.12 -18.46 -1.45
C LYS A 65 -16.88 -18.09 -2.73
N ALA A 66 -16.16 -17.65 -3.76
CA ALA A 66 -16.77 -17.43 -5.07
C ALA A 66 -17.28 -18.77 -5.66
N PRO A 67 -18.45 -18.79 -6.29
CA PRO A 67 -18.94 -19.97 -6.97
C PRO A 67 -18.04 -20.30 -8.18
N ASP A 68 -17.82 -21.59 -8.42
CA ASP A 68 -16.96 -22.08 -9.51
C ASP A 68 -17.48 -21.68 -10.90
N SER A 69 -18.80 -21.52 -11.04
CA SER A 69 -19.45 -21.04 -12.26
C SER A 69 -20.72 -20.23 -11.94
N ILE A 70 -21.08 -19.30 -12.82
CA ILE A 70 -22.30 -18.48 -12.75
C ILE A 70 -22.95 -18.47 -14.13
N ASN A 71 -24.29 -18.38 -14.17
CA ASN A 71 -25.01 -18.15 -15.41
C ASN A 71 -24.60 -16.80 -16.02
N GLY A 72 -24.17 -16.81 -17.28
CA GLY A 72 -23.58 -15.62 -17.90
C GLY A 72 -22.15 -15.36 -17.41
N GLU A 73 -21.30 -16.41 -17.46
CA GLU A 73 -19.87 -16.31 -17.21
C GLU A 73 -19.29 -15.04 -17.83
N ILE A 74 -18.41 -14.38 -17.08
CA ILE A 74 -17.76 -13.14 -17.48
C ILE A 74 -16.89 -13.48 -18.69
N ILE A 75 -17.43 -13.25 -19.89
CA ILE A 75 -16.81 -13.65 -21.15
C ILE A 75 -15.53 -12.83 -21.31
N ALA A 76 -14.43 -13.47 -21.69
CA ALA A 76 -13.14 -12.84 -21.97
C ALA A 76 -13.20 -11.71 -23.04
N SER A 77 -14.33 -11.59 -23.75
CA SER A 77 -14.62 -10.52 -24.72
C SER A 77 -15.16 -9.23 -24.11
N ASP A 78 -15.52 -9.21 -22.82
CA ASP A 78 -15.89 -7.98 -22.11
C ASP A 78 -14.61 -7.18 -21.85
N SER A 79 -14.41 -6.10 -22.60
CA SER A 79 -13.24 -5.22 -22.47
C SER A 79 -13.09 -4.65 -21.06
N HIS A 80 -14.19 -4.57 -20.30
CA HIS A 80 -14.18 -4.12 -18.92
C HIS A 80 -13.77 -5.23 -17.94
N ALA A 81 -14.02 -6.49 -18.27
CA ALA A 81 -13.53 -7.62 -17.48
C ALA A 81 -12.00 -7.75 -17.53
N GLN A 82 -11.37 -7.32 -18.62
CA GLN A 82 -9.91 -7.37 -18.78
C GLN A 82 -9.15 -6.46 -17.80
N LEU A 83 -9.83 -5.49 -17.18
CA LEU A 83 -9.25 -4.57 -16.21
C LEU A 83 -9.33 -5.08 -14.76
N LEU A 84 -10.06 -6.16 -14.52
CA LEU A 84 -10.32 -6.69 -13.18
C LEU A 84 -9.18 -7.61 -12.74
N SER A 85 -8.79 -7.52 -11.46
CA SER A 85 -7.89 -8.49 -10.84
C SER A 85 -8.63 -9.81 -10.52
N GLY A 86 -7.89 -10.88 -10.20
CA GLY A 86 -8.49 -12.16 -9.82
C GLY A 86 -9.46 -12.03 -8.63
N ALA A 87 -9.13 -11.21 -7.63
CA ALA A 87 -10.02 -10.94 -6.50
C ALA A 87 -11.27 -10.16 -6.91
N ASP A 88 -11.14 -9.19 -7.82
CA ASP A 88 -12.27 -8.41 -8.35
C ASP A 88 -13.26 -9.29 -9.13
N PHE A 89 -12.75 -10.25 -9.91
CA PHE A 89 -13.57 -11.25 -10.58
C PHE A 89 -14.40 -12.08 -9.59
N ASP A 90 -13.78 -12.51 -8.49
CA ASP A 90 -14.45 -13.29 -7.46
C ASP A 90 -15.46 -12.46 -6.67
N ILE A 91 -15.16 -11.19 -6.38
CA ILE A 91 -16.11 -10.23 -5.80
C ILE A 91 -17.33 -10.08 -6.72
N ALA A 92 -17.09 -9.86 -8.01
CA ALA A 92 -18.16 -9.69 -8.99
C ALA A 92 -19.00 -10.97 -9.15
N ARG A 93 -18.37 -12.14 -9.09
CA ARG A 93 -19.05 -13.43 -9.08
C ARG A 93 -19.97 -13.58 -7.87
N ILE A 94 -19.47 -13.31 -6.67
CA ILE A 94 -20.29 -13.37 -5.45
C ILE A 94 -21.46 -12.37 -5.54
N ALA A 95 -21.22 -11.17 -6.06
CA ALA A 95 -22.25 -10.16 -6.23
C ALA A 95 -23.33 -10.59 -7.23
N ASN A 96 -22.96 -11.13 -8.39
CA ASN A 96 -23.91 -11.66 -9.37
C ASN A 96 -24.74 -12.81 -8.80
N ASN A 97 -24.09 -13.77 -8.14
CA ASN A 97 -24.78 -14.91 -7.54
C ASN A 97 -25.82 -14.48 -6.50
N TYR A 98 -25.48 -13.51 -5.63
CA TYR A 98 -26.45 -12.96 -4.68
C TYR A 98 -27.55 -12.15 -5.35
N ALA A 99 -27.25 -11.40 -6.41
CA ALA A 99 -28.27 -10.68 -7.16
C ALA A 99 -29.29 -11.64 -7.80
N GLU A 100 -28.83 -12.76 -8.37
CA GLU A 100 -29.69 -13.80 -8.93
C GLU A 100 -30.57 -14.48 -7.88
N GLN A 101 -30.01 -14.78 -6.70
CA GLN A 101 -30.73 -15.47 -5.63
C GLN A 101 -31.74 -14.58 -4.89
N LEU A 102 -31.43 -13.29 -4.73
CA LEU A 102 -32.17 -12.39 -3.85
C LEU A 102 -33.07 -11.39 -4.61
N GLY A 103 -32.96 -11.32 -5.95
CA GLY A 103 -33.82 -10.49 -6.79
C GLY A 103 -33.76 -9.00 -6.40
N SER A 104 -34.84 -8.48 -5.81
CA SER A 104 -34.95 -7.08 -5.38
C SER A 104 -34.08 -6.72 -4.18
N ASP A 105 -33.58 -7.70 -3.43
CA ASP A 105 -32.69 -7.52 -2.29
C ASP A 105 -31.21 -7.62 -2.71
N ALA A 106 -30.86 -6.88 -3.76
CA ALA A 106 -29.56 -6.94 -4.40
C ALA A 106 -28.41 -6.62 -3.41
N PRO A 107 -27.26 -7.31 -3.53
CA PRO A 107 -26.08 -7.00 -2.74
C PRO A 107 -25.52 -5.62 -3.13
N CYS A 108 -24.79 -5.01 -2.19
CA CYS A 108 -24.01 -3.82 -2.46
C CYS A 108 -22.51 -4.12 -2.29
N VAL A 109 -21.71 -3.81 -3.30
CA VAL A 109 -20.25 -3.98 -3.21
C VAL A 109 -19.64 -2.70 -2.67
N VAL A 110 -18.79 -2.81 -1.65
CA VAL A 110 -18.04 -1.69 -1.09
C VAL A 110 -16.63 -1.75 -1.67
N THR A 111 -16.35 -0.89 -2.66
CA THR A 111 -15.08 -0.85 -3.38
C THR A 111 -14.70 0.60 -3.70
N ASP A 112 -13.40 0.91 -3.63
CA ASP A 112 -12.84 2.16 -4.13
C ASP A 112 -12.29 1.99 -5.57
N ASP A 113 -12.34 0.78 -6.13
CA ASP A 113 -11.90 0.47 -7.49
C ASP A 113 -12.96 0.90 -8.51
N LYS A 114 -12.57 1.81 -9.40
CA LYS A 114 -13.45 2.34 -10.45
C LYS A 114 -13.77 1.30 -11.53
N ALA A 115 -12.84 0.43 -11.87
CA ALA A 115 -13.04 -0.61 -12.87
C ALA A 115 -14.06 -1.63 -12.36
N LEU A 116 -13.92 -2.09 -11.11
CA LEU A 116 -14.90 -2.97 -10.47
C LEU A 116 -16.26 -2.27 -10.32
N ALA A 117 -16.28 -1.03 -9.82
CA ALA A 117 -17.53 -0.28 -9.66
C ALA A 117 -18.28 -0.11 -10.99
N TYR A 118 -17.56 0.21 -12.06
CA TYR A 118 -18.12 0.34 -13.41
C TYR A 118 -18.63 -1.01 -13.92
N PHE A 119 -17.86 -2.09 -13.77
CA PHE A 119 -18.24 -3.44 -14.20
C PHE A 119 -19.52 -3.94 -13.50
N LEU A 120 -19.70 -3.61 -12.23
CA LEU A 120 -20.91 -3.95 -11.47
C LEU A 120 -22.13 -3.14 -11.93
N SER A 121 -21.90 -1.87 -12.30
CA SER A 121 -22.98 -0.98 -12.76
C SER A 121 -23.61 -1.46 -14.07
N THR A 122 -22.84 -2.06 -14.98
CA THR A 122 -23.38 -2.63 -16.23
C THR A 122 -24.31 -3.82 -15.99
N ARG A 123 -24.29 -4.40 -14.79
CA ARG A 123 -25.12 -5.52 -14.35
C ARG A 123 -26.20 -5.11 -13.34
N ASN A 124 -26.44 -3.80 -13.20
CA ASN A 124 -27.38 -3.22 -12.22
C ASN A 124 -27.06 -3.58 -10.76
N ILE A 125 -25.79 -3.87 -10.44
CA ILE A 125 -25.34 -4.09 -9.07
C ILE A 125 -24.80 -2.78 -8.51
N LYS A 126 -25.32 -2.39 -7.35
CA LYS A 126 -24.92 -1.14 -6.69
C LYS A 126 -23.53 -1.29 -6.05
N SER A 127 -22.66 -0.35 -6.33
CA SER A 127 -21.38 -0.17 -5.64
C SER A 127 -21.37 1.15 -4.87
N ILE A 128 -20.63 1.19 -3.76
CA ILE A 128 -20.35 2.41 -2.98
C ILE A 128 -18.90 2.40 -2.53
N SER A 129 -18.32 3.57 -2.33
CA SER A 129 -16.97 3.70 -1.77
C SER A 129 -16.92 3.37 -0.28
N GLY A 130 -15.74 3.04 0.24
CA GLY A 130 -15.56 2.85 1.68
C GLY A 130 -15.91 4.11 2.48
N SER A 131 -15.64 5.29 1.91
CA SER A 131 -15.98 6.57 2.52
C SER A 131 -17.49 6.85 2.60
N GLU A 132 -18.24 6.49 1.56
CA GLU A 132 -19.70 6.59 1.53
C GLU A 132 -20.34 5.58 2.48
N PHE A 133 -19.77 4.38 2.57
CA PHE A 133 -20.24 3.38 3.54
C PHE A 133 -20.12 3.88 4.98
N ILE A 134 -18.96 4.45 5.36
CA ILE A 134 -18.75 5.03 6.69
C ILE A 134 -19.65 6.26 6.88
N GLY A 135 -19.72 7.14 5.90
CA GLY A 135 -20.53 8.36 5.96
C GLY A 135 -22.03 8.06 6.16
N GLY A 136 -22.55 7.10 5.40
CA GLY A 136 -23.94 6.66 5.47
C GLY A 136 -24.26 5.71 6.62
N SER A 137 -23.30 5.44 7.51
CA SER A 137 -23.51 4.62 8.70
C SER A 137 -23.28 5.40 10.01
N LYS A 138 -22.88 6.67 9.98
CA LYS A 138 -22.51 7.44 11.18
C LYS A 138 -23.45 7.36 12.40
N GLU A 139 -24.75 7.21 12.17
CA GLU A 139 -25.76 7.16 13.25
C GLU A 139 -26.02 5.74 13.81
N GLU A 140 -25.52 4.67 13.18
CA GLU A 140 -25.72 3.31 13.68
C GLU A 140 -24.77 3.02 14.85
N SER A 141 -25.22 2.18 15.79
CA SER A 141 -24.40 1.76 16.93
C SER A 141 -23.14 1.01 16.47
N LEU A 142 -22.03 1.28 17.14
CA LEU A 142 -20.74 0.69 16.84
C LEU A 142 -20.43 -0.43 17.81
N ASN A 143 -19.82 -1.50 17.31
CA ASN A 143 -19.10 -2.41 18.19
C ASN A 143 -17.80 -1.72 18.60
N GLN A 144 -17.78 -1.16 19.82
CA GLN A 144 -16.65 -0.37 20.35
C GLN A 144 -15.35 -1.17 20.36
N ASP A 145 -15.38 -2.47 20.67
CA ASP A 145 -14.18 -3.31 20.68
C ASP A 145 -13.55 -3.43 19.29
N LEU A 146 -14.39 -3.57 18.25
CA LEU A 146 -13.92 -3.62 16.86
C LEU A 146 -13.48 -2.25 16.34
N GLU A 147 -14.09 -1.17 16.82
CA GLU A 147 -13.67 0.19 16.51
C GLU A 147 -12.28 0.48 17.09
N ASP A 148 -12.05 0.16 18.36
CA ASP A 148 -10.76 0.31 19.03
C ASP A 148 -9.66 -0.53 18.35
N GLN A 149 -9.98 -1.75 17.93
CA GLN A 149 -9.06 -2.59 17.17
C GLN A 149 -8.75 -1.99 15.78
N ALA A 150 -9.77 -1.51 15.07
CA ALA A 150 -9.58 -0.87 13.76
C ALA A 150 -8.74 0.40 13.87
N ASP A 151 -8.90 1.18 14.92
CA ASP A 151 -8.13 2.39 15.17
C ASP A 151 -6.68 2.08 15.57
N LYS A 152 -6.45 0.99 16.31
CA LYS A 152 -5.08 0.47 16.55
C LYS A 152 -4.39 0.09 15.24
N VAL A 153 -5.08 -0.60 14.33
CA VAL A 153 -4.54 -0.93 12.99
C VAL A 153 -4.17 0.34 12.24
N VAL A 154 -5.05 1.34 12.24
CA VAL A 154 -4.79 2.64 11.59
C VAL A 154 -3.58 3.35 12.21
N ALA A 155 -3.49 3.40 13.52
CA ALA A 155 -2.40 4.03 14.24
C ALA A 155 -1.06 3.32 13.98
N SER A 156 -1.05 1.99 13.94
CA SER A 156 0.15 1.20 13.66
C SER A 156 0.69 1.48 12.25
N GLN A 157 -0.19 1.52 11.25
CA GLN A 157 0.20 1.86 9.88
C GLN A 157 0.73 3.29 9.75
N LYS A 158 0.06 4.27 10.38
CA LYS A 158 0.53 5.67 10.38
C LYS A 158 1.90 5.80 11.05
N ARG A 159 2.08 5.17 12.22
CA ARG A 159 3.35 5.16 12.94
C ARG A 159 4.45 4.53 12.11
N TYR A 160 4.19 3.40 11.46
CA TYR A 160 5.15 2.74 10.57
C TYR A 160 5.63 3.67 9.44
N LEU A 161 4.72 4.38 8.78
CA LEU A 161 5.08 5.29 7.69
C LEU A 161 5.92 6.46 8.18
N ILE A 162 5.49 7.11 9.26
CA ILE A 162 6.22 8.24 9.85
C ILE A 162 7.60 7.80 10.31
N THR A 163 7.67 6.71 11.08
CA THR A 163 8.95 6.18 11.60
C THR A 163 9.89 5.79 10.46
N SER A 164 9.40 5.10 9.43
CA SER A 164 10.22 4.77 8.26
C SER A 164 10.75 6.00 7.53
N PHE A 165 9.91 7.02 7.34
CA PHE A 165 10.33 8.24 6.66
C PHE A 165 11.38 9.01 7.47
N VAL A 166 11.15 9.17 8.78
CA VAL A 166 12.11 9.82 9.69
C VAL A 166 13.44 9.06 9.73
N LEU A 167 13.39 7.72 9.82
CA LEU A 167 14.61 6.90 9.78
C LEU A 167 15.37 7.06 8.47
N GLY A 168 14.68 7.14 7.32
CA GLY A 168 15.28 7.42 6.03
C GLY A 168 16.02 8.75 6.02
N ILE A 169 15.39 9.82 6.50
CA ILE A 169 16.01 11.16 6.61
C ILE A 169 17.23 11.13 7.55
N LEU A 170 17.10 10.53 8.73
CA LEU A 170 18.20 10.43 9.69
C LEU A 170 19.39 9.64 9.11
N ALA A 171 19.11 8.55 8.39
CA ALA A 171 20.14 7.78 7.70
C ALA A 171 20.84 8.63 6.62
N SER A 172 20.11 9.46 5.88
CA SER A 172 20.71 10.37 4.89
C SER A 172 21.55 11.46 5.54
N LEU A 173 21.12 12.00 6.68
CA LEU A 173 21.92 12.97 7.44
C LEU A 173 23.21 12.32 7.97
N ALA A 174 23.12 11.09 8.50
CA ALA A 174 24.30 10.33 8.91
C ALA A 174 25.25 10.07 7.73
N GLY A 175 24.71 9.66 6.57
CA GLY A 175 25.49 9.50 5.34
C GLY A 175 26.16 10.80 4.90
N ASN A 176 25.47 11.93 5.01
CA ASN A 176 26.02 13.25 4.72
C ASN A 176 27.15 13.63 5.69
N LEU A 177 26.99 13.38 6.99
CA LEU A 177 28.04 13.61 7.99
C LEU A 177 29.29 12.76 7.72
N VAL A 178 29.10 11.49 7.34
CA VAL A 178 30.21 10.61 6.92
C VAL A 178 30.92 11.19 5.70
N TYR A 179 30.18 11.64 4.69
CA TYR A 179 30.74 12.26 3.50
C TYR A 179 31.51 13.56 3.81
N SER A 180 30.96 14.46 4.63
CA SER A 180 31.63 15.69 5.03
C SER A 180 32.95 15.45 5.78
N ASN A 181 33.12 14.28 6.39
CA ASN A 181 34.32 13.90 7.14
C ASN A 181 35.15 12.81 6.42
N ILE A 182 34.94 12.60 5.11
CA ILE A 182 35.58 11.50 4.36
C ILE A 182 37.11 11.57 4.39
N ALA A 183 37.70 12.78 4.43
CA ALA A 183 39.15 12.96 4.50
C ALA A 183 39.75 12.35 5.77
N LEU A 184 39.05 12.48 6.92
CA LEU A 184 39.48 11.89 8.19
C LEU A 184 39.40 10.36 8.13
N LEU A 185 38.30 9.82 7.58
CA LEU A 185 38.11 8.37 7.42
C LEU A 185 39.16 7.75 6.49
N VAL A 186 39.40 8.36 5.32
CA VAL A 186 40.37 7.87 4.34
C VAL A 186 41.81 8.00 4.85
N SER A 187 42.11 9.01 5.66
CA SER A 187 43.44 9.14 6.30
C SER A 187 43.68 8.10 7.41
N THR A 188 42.61 7.55 7.98
CA THR A 188 42.69 6.58 9.09
C THR A 188 42.64 5.13 8.59
N ILE A 189 41.96 4.89 7.46
CA ILE A 189 41.74 3.56 6.89
C ILE A 189 42.71 3.33 5.73
N SER A 190 43.46 2.22 5.77
CA SER A 190 44.35 1.84 4.66
C SER A 190 43.55 1.56 3.37
N VAL A 191 44.21 1.67 2.21
CA VAL A 191 43.58 1.38 0.90
C VAL A 191 42.85 0.01 0.88
N TRP A 192 43.44 -0.99 1.53
CA TRP A 192 42.85 -2.32 1.69
C TRP A 192 41.56 -2.32 2.53
N GLY A 193 41.50 -1.49 3.57
CA GLY A 193 40.30 -1.31 4.38
C GLY A 193 39.14 -0.72 3.56
N THR A 194 39.42 0.23 2.66
CA THR A 194 38.40 0.78 1.75
C THR A 194 37.95 -0.26 0.71
N MET A 195 38.88 -1.03 0.15
CA MET A 195 38.56 -2.09 -0.82
C MET A 195 37.66 -3.19 -0.23
N VAL A 196 37.84 -3.55 1.04
CA VAL A 196 37.00 -4.54 1.73
C VAL A 196 35.72 -3.91 2.30
N GLY A 197 35.80 -2.66 2.77
CA GLY A 197 34.68 -1.93 3.35
C GLY A 197 33.55 -1.66 2.37
N LEU A 198 33.86 -1.33 1.11
CA LEU A 198 32.84 -1.06 0.09
C LEU A 198 31.91 -2.27 -0.20
N PRO A 199 32.43 -3.49 -0.43
CA PRO A 199 31.58 -4.69 -0.53
C PRO A 199 30.71 -4.94 0.70
N ILE A 200 31.26 -4.76 1.90
CA ILE A 200 30.51 -4.95 3.16
C ILE A 200 29.38 -3.92 3.27
N LEU A 201 29.65 -2.65 2.95
CA LEU A 201 28.64 -1.61 2.88
C LEU A 201 27.56 -1.93 1.84
N GLY A 202 27.96 -2.47 0.67
CA GLY A 202 27.02 -2.92 -0.36
C GLY A 202 26.07 -4.01 0.16
N LEU A 203 26.59 -5.01 0.86
CA LEU A 203 25.78 -6.05 1.50
C LEU A 203 24.88 -5.48 2.61
N GLY A 204 25.39 -4.54 3.40
CA GLY A 204 24.63 -3.85 4.44
C GLY A 204 23.46 -3.04 3.87
N LEU A 205 23.68 -2.29 2.79
CA LEU A 205 22.65 -1.54 2.08
C LEU A 205 21.62 -2.47 1.45
N PHE A 206 22.05 -3.61 0.89
CA PHE A 206 21.13 -4.63 0.38
C PHE A 206 20.24 -5.19 1.49
N TRP A 207 20.82 -5.55 2.63
CA TRP A 207 20.06 -6.00 3.80
C TRP A 207 19.08 -4.93 4.31
N TYR A 208 19.52 -3.67 4.38
CA TYR A 208 18.68 -2.53 4.77
C TYR A 208 17.50 -2.35 3.80
N ARG A 209 17.73 -2.46 2.49
CA ARG A 209 16.68 -2.42 1.46
C ARG A 209 15.65 -3.53 1.63
N GLU A 210 16.07 -4.75 1.92
CA GLU A 210 15.16 -5.89 2.07
C GLU A 210 14.32 -5.81 3.35
N LYS A 211 14.90 -5.31 4.46
CA LYS A 211 14.20 -5.24 5.75
C LYS A 211 13.37 -3.97 5.94
N PHE A 212 13.84 -2.83 5.43
CA PHE A 212 13.27 -1.51 5.70
C PHE A 212 13.06 -0.72 4.40
N ARG A 213 12.42 -1.34 3.41
CA ARG A 213 12.28 -0.81 2.05
C ARG A 213 11.80 0.64 1.98
N LEU A 214 10.79 1.02 2.77
CA LEU A 214 10.28 2.39 2.77
C LEU A 214 11.32 3.41 3.29
N SER A 215 11.99 3.07 4.40
CA SER A 215 13.06 3.88 4.97
C SER A 215 14.25 3.98 4.02
N TYR A 216 14.61 2.87 3.36
CA TYR A 216 15.65 2.82 2.35
C TYR A 216 15.30 3.67 1.12
N GLY A 217 14.05 3.65 0.66
CA GLY A 217 13.59 4.50 -0.45
C GLY A 217 13.65 5.99 -0.12
N ALA A 218 13.23 6.39 1.09
CA ALA A 218 13.41 7.75 1.58
C ALA A 218 14.90 8.15 1.67
N PHE A 219 15.74 7.22 2.15
CA PHE A 219 17.19 7.40 2.20
C PHE A 219 17.79 7.66 0.81
N GLU A 220 17.47 6.81 -0.18
CA GLU A 220 17.94 6.99 -1.57
C GLU A 220 17.46 8.33 -2.13
N PHE A 221 16.18 8.66 -1.98
CA PHE A 221 15.65 9.93 -2.47
C PHE A 221 16.39 11.14 -1.89
N CYS A 222 16.61 11.17 -0.57
CA CYS A 222 17.36 12.24 0.08
C CYS A 222 18.84 12.25 -0.32
N VAL A 223 19.50 11.10 -0.48
CA VAL A 223 20.88 11.03 -0.97
C VAL A 223 20.99 11.57 -2.39
N GLY A 224 20.06 11.21 -3.27
CA GLY A 224 20.02 11.74 -4.64
C GLY A 224 19.83 13.25 -4.66
N LEU A 225 18.95 13.79 -3.80
CA LEU A 225 18.80 15.25 -3.62
C LEU A 225 20.09 15.91 -3.15
N ILE A 226 20.76 15.34 -2.15
CA ILE A 226 22.02 15.85 -1.60
C ILE A 226 23.12 15.82 -2.68
N MET A 227 23.25 14.72 -3.43
CA MET A 227 24.20 14.59 -4.54
C MET A 227 24.01 15.68 -5.58
N SER A 228 22.77 15.91 -6.01
CA SER A 228 22.46 16.97 -6.98
C SER A 228 22.67 18.36 -6.39
N TYR A 229 22.33 18.57 -5.11
CA TYR A 229 22.49 19.85 -4.43
C TYR A 229 23.94 20.30 -4.32
N TYR A 230 24.88 19.39 -4.00
CA TYR A 230 26.30 19.72 -3.89
C TYR A 230 26.96 20.12 -5.20
N VAL A 231 26.36 19.84 -6.35
CA VAL A 231 26.84 20.34 -7.65
C VAL A 231 26.61 21.85 -7.77
N PHE A 232 25.54 22.34 -7.16
CA PHE A 232 25.04 23.70 -7.34
C PHE A 232 25.45 24.66 -6.21
N PHE A 233 25.72 24.14 -5.02
CA PHE A 233 26.07 24.92 -3.83
C PHE A 233 27.53 24.69 -3.41
N PRO A 234 28.30 25.71 -2.97
CA PRO A 234 27.89 27.10 -2.69
C PRO A 234 28.04 28.08 -3.87
N LYS A 235 28.76 27.72 -4.93
CA LYS A 235 29.04 28.60 -6.07
C LYS A 235 28.29 28.11 -7.30
N PHE A 236 27.04 28.53 -7.43
CA PHE A 236 26.20 28.16 -8.57
C PHE A 236 26.72 28.78 -9.87
N ASN A 237 27.19 27.96 -10.81
CA ASN A 237 27.60 28.42 -12.14
C ASN A 237 27.29 27.38 -13.23
N TYR A 238 26.24 27.61 -14.02
CA TYR A 238 25.88 26.75 -15.16
C TYR A 238 26.99 26.61 -16.21
N SER A 239 27.78 27.65 -16.42
CA SER A 239 28.90 27.62 -17.37
C SER A 239 30.10 26.81 -16.89
N GLY A 240 30.09 26.38 -15.62
CA GLY A 240 31.11 25.52 -15.00
C GLY A 240 30.68 24.07 -14.82
N ILE A 241 29.50 23.66 -15.33
CA ILE A 241 29.06 22.26 -15.28
C ILE A 241 29.87 21.48 -16.32
N GLY A 242 30.90 20.78 -15.85
CA GLY A 242 31.67 19.85 -16.65
C GLY A 242 31.02 18.46 -16.72
N PHE A 243 31.78 17.54 -17.29
CA PHE A 243 31.34 16.14 -17.46
C PHE A 243 31.13 15.43 -16.12
N SER A 244 31.96 15.70 -15.10
CA SER A 244 31.85 15.14 -13.75
C SER A 244 30.56 15.57 -13.06
N GLU A 245 30.25 16.87 -13.11
CA GLU A 245 29.06 17.45 -12.51
C GLU A 245 27.80 16.94 -13.22
N GLY A 246 27.84 16.81 -14.56
CA GLY A 246 26.77 16.20 -15.34
C GLY A 246 26.49 14.75 -14.94
N ILE A 247 27.54 13.92 -14.77
CA ILE A 247 27.39 12.55 -14.26
C ILE A 247 26.81 12.53 -12.84
N GLN A 248 27.25 13.44 -11.97
CA GLN A 248 26.75 13.51 -10.59
C GLN A 248 25.27 13.89 -10.54
N ILE A 249 24.82 14.86 -11.36
CA ILE A 249 23.40 15.21 -11.48
C ILE A 249 22.60 14.01 -11.99
N LEU A 250 23.06 13.36 -13.07
CA LEU A 250 22.38 12.18 -13.62
C LEU A 250 22.32 11.02 -12.61
N GLY A 251 23.42 10.79 -11.87
CA GLY A 251 23.48 9.83 -10.79
C GLY A 251 22.49 10.16 -9.66
N GLY A 252 22.44 11.43 -9.23
CA GLY A 252 21.49 11.90 -8.23
C GLY A 252 20.03 11.73 -8.66
N LEU A 253 19.70 12.10 -9.91
CA LEU A 253 18.38 11.87 -10.51
C LEU A 253 18.01 10.38 -10.56
N TYR A 254 18.93 9.53 -11.00
CA TYR A 254 18.71 8.08 -11.04
C TYR A 254 18.43 7.51 -9.64
N VAL A 255 19.20 7.91 -8.63
CA VAL A 255 19.02 7.49 -7.24
C VAL A 255 17.68 8.01 -6.69
N MET A 256 17.26 9.23 -7.02
CA MET A 256 15.93 9.76 -6.66
C MET A 256 14.79 8.90 -7.22
N VAL A 257 14.85 8.55 -8.50
CA VAL A 257 13.83 7.70 -9.15
C VAL A 257 13.77 6.32 -8.50
N ARG A 258 14.93 5.72 -8.19
CA ARG A 258 14.99 4.45 -7.44
C ARG A 258 14.42 4.57 -6.03
N GLY A 259 14.69 5.68 -5.35
CA GLY A 259 14.11 5.99 -4.05
C GLY A 259 12.60 6.01 -4.10
N LEU A 260 12.02 6.67 -5.12
CA LEU A 260 10.57 6.70 -5.35
C LEU A 260 9.99 5.30 -5.63
N ASP A 261 10.65 4.47 -6.45
CA ASP A 261 10.21 3.08 -6.69
C ASP A 261 10.20 2.25 -5.39
N ASN A 262 11.22 2.40 -4.55
CA ASN A 262 11.28 1.71 -3.25
C ASN A 262 10.24 2.26 -2.26
N ILE A 263 9.92 3.55 -2.29
CA ILE A 263 8.82 4.13 -1.50
C ILE A 263 7.50 3.53 -1.96
N GLY A 264 7.22 3.49 -3.27
CA GLY A 264 6.01 2.89 -3.85
C GLY A 264 5.81 1.45 -3.37
N LYS A 265 6.84 0.61 -3.56
CA LYS A 265 6.84 -0.77 -3.08
C LYS A 265 6.76 -0.92 -1.55
N GLY A 266 7.14 0.13 -0.81
CA GLY A 266 7.08 0.17 0.65
C GLY A 266 5.70 0.58 1.19
N VAL A 267 4.92 1.32 0.40
CA VAL A 267 3.54 1.74 0.73
C VAL A 267 2.48 0.78 0.21
N ASP A 268 2.82 -0.13 -0.70
CA ASP A 268 1.96 -1.24 -1.12
C ASP A 268 1.40 -2.00 0.09
N GLY A 269 0.09 -2.30 0.06
CA GLY A 269 -0.62 -2.95 1.16
C GLY A 269 -0.92 -2.05 2.36
N THR A 270 -0.68 -0.74 2.27
CA THR A 270 -1.05 0.25 3.29
C THR A 270 -2.17 1.17 2.80
N ARG A 271 -2.78 1.93 3.72
CA ARG A 271 -3.80 2.96 3.39
C ARG A 271 -3.34 3.99 2.35
N PHE A 272 -2.04 4.16 2.14
CA PHE A 272 -1.47 5.18 1.25
C PHE A 272 -1.19 4.65 -0.16
N GLU A 273 -1.35 3.36 -0.43
CA GLU A 273 -1.19 2.76 -1.76
C GLU A 273 -2.07 3.47 -2.81
N SER A 274 -3.35 3.69 -2.49
CA SER A 274 -4.30 4.36 -3.40
C SER A 274 -3.89 5.81 -3.71
N PHE A 275 -3.34 6.52 -2.72
CA PHE A 275 -2.82 7.86 -2.93
C PHE A 275 -1.58 7.83 -3.82
N TRP A 276 -0.67 6.90 -3.57
CA TRP A 276 0.55 6.73 -4.36
C TRP A 276 0.25 6.49 -5.84
N LYS A 277 -0.61 5.50 -6.15
CA LYS A 277 -1.06 5.16 -7.51
C LYS A 277 -1.82 6.26 -8.23
N LYS A 278 -2.34 7.25 -7.50
CA LYS A 278 -3.04 8.40 -8.08
C LYS A 278 -2.07 9.50 -8.51
N VAL A 279 -0.92 9.59 -7.84
CA VAL A 279 0.08 10.65 -8.06
C VAL A 279 1.18 10.19 -9.01
N PHE A 280 1.60 8.93 -8.92
CA PHE A 280 2.68 8.31 -9.70
C PHE A 280 2.15 7.12 -10.48
#